data_AF-A0A831NZB7-F1
#
_entry.id   AF-A0A831NZB7-F1
#
_cell.length_a   1.000
_cell.length_b   1.000
_cell.length_c   1.000
_cell.angle_alpha   90.00
_cell.angle_beta   90.00
_cell.angle_gamma   90.00
#
_symmetry.space_group_name_H-M   'P 1'
#
loop_
_entity.id
_entity.type
_entity.pdbx_description
1 polymer ?
#
loop_
_entity_poly.entity_id
_entity_poly.type
_entity_poly.pdbx_seq_one_letter_code
_entity_poly.pdbx_strand_id
1 'polypeptide(L)'
;MDRTLETNTLRGIIDRALTYSDEDHLITAGTDEYQFDVDGFLTQRTTASGLTTFDYSSRGELLEANLPDATVISYDHDPMGGRIAKRINDVIVEKYLWAGSIQLLAVFDGSDNLLMRFNYADARMPVSMTYNSSTYYLSYDQVGSLRLVSDTSGNIVKQISYDSFGNIINDSSPSFAIPFSFAGGLHDRDTELVRFGARDYDPTIGKWTAKDPIDFAGGDANLYGYVGNNPVNYVDPEGESITGVIIVVAAAYGIIQGIE
;
A
#
# COMPACT_ATOMS: atom_id res chain seq x y z
N MET A 1 -1.45 -4.36 -20.58
CA MET A 1 -2.61 -5.11 -21.15
C MET A 1 -3.54 -5.42 -20.00
N ASP A 2 -4.82 -5.13 -20.17
CA ASP A 2 -5.82 -5.39 -19.13
C ASP A 2 -6.12 -6.87 -18.94
N ARG A 3 -6.29 -7.24 -17.68
CA ARG A 3 -6.78 -8.56 -17.28
C ARG A 3 -8.29 -8.54 -17.35
N THR A 4 -8.89 -9.28 -18.28
CA THR A 4 -10.36 -9.37 -18.41
C THR A 4 -11.01 -10.44 -17.54
N LEU A 5 -10.19 -11.28 -16.88
CA LEU A 5 -10.65 -12.37 -16.03
C LEU A 5 -9.70 -12.57 -14.85
N GLU A 6 -10.25 -12.79 -13.66
CA GLU A 6 -9.48 -13.06 -12.45
C GLU A 6 -9.91 -14.36 -11.78
N THR A 7 -8.90 -15.14 -11.40
CA THR A 7 -9.05 -16.27 -10.48
C THR A 7 -8.03 -16.13 -9.36
N ASN A 8 -8.52 -16.20 -8.12
CA ASN A 8 -7.72 -16.12 -6.92
C ASN A 8 -8.30 -17.07 -5.87
N THR A 9 -7.69 -18.24 -5.77
CA THR A 9 -8.18 -19.31 -4.88
C THR A 9 -8.03 -18.98 -3.40
N LEU A 10 -7.07 -18.12 -3.03
CA LEU A 10 -6.89 -17.69 -1.64
C LEU A 10 -8.04 -16.79 -1.16
N ARG A 11 -8.67 -16.06 -2.09
CA ARG A 11 -9.84 -15.21 -1.82
C ARG A 11 -11.16 -15.86 -2.23
N GLY A 12 -11.14 -17.11 -2.69
CA GLY A 12 -12.34 -17.81 -3.19
C GLY A 12 -12.92 -17.22 -4.49
N ILE A 13 -12.13 -16.45 -5.24
CA ILE A 13 -12.54 -15.84 -6.51
C ILE A 13 -12.28 -16.83 -7.64
N ILE A 14 -13.30 -17.14 -8.41
CA ILE A 14 -13.23 -18.02 -9.59
C ILE A 14 -13.83 -17.26 -10.77
N ASP A 15 -13.03 -17.05 -11.81
CA ASP A 15 -13.44 -16.47 -13.09
C ASP A 15 -14.26 -15.17 -12.96
N ARG A 16 -13.84 -14.27 -12.06
CA ARG A 16 -14.43 -12.93 -11.94
C ARG A 16 -14.12 -12.14 -13.20
N ALA A 17 -15.16 -11.78 -13.95
CA ALA A 17 -15.01 -10.97 -15.16
C ALA A 17 -14.68 -9.52 -14.81
N LEU A 18 -13.77 -8.90 -15.59
CA LEU A 18 -13.42 -7.50 -15.49
C LEU A 18 -13.70 -6.81 -16.82
N THR A 19 -14.33 -5.64 -16.77
CA THR A 19 -14.64 -4.84 -17.96
C THR A 19 -14.00 -3.46 -17.86
N TYR A 20 -13.63 -2.91 -19.01
CA TYR A 20 -12.88 -1.67 -19.11
C TYR A 20 -13.49 -0.74 -20.15
N SER A 21 -13.28 0.56 -19.96
CA SER A 21 -13.51 1.56 -20.99
C SER A 21 -12.39 1.56 -22.03
N ASP A 22 -12.53 2.36 -23.09
CA ASP A 22 -11.48 2.57 -24.09
C ASP A 22 -10.23 3.30 -23.54
N GLU A 23 -10.34 3.92 -22.34
CA GLU A 23 -9.23 4.57 -21.63
C GLU A 23 -8.63 3.70 -20.50
N ASP A 24 -8.84 2.38 -20.54
CA ASP A 24 -8.37 1.41 -19.55
C ASP A 24 -8.94 1.60 -18.12
N HIS A 25 -9.91 2.51 -17.93
CA HIS A 25 -10.67 2.62 -16.68
C HIS A 25 -11.43 1.31 -16.41
N LEU A 26 -11.26 0.72 -15.23
CA LEU A 26 -12.09 -0.40 -14.79
C LEU A 26 -13.53 0.09 -14.65
N ILE A 27 -14.48 -0.62 -15.26
CA ILE A 27 -15.91 -0.33 -15.14
C ILE A 27 -16.56 -1.32 -14.17
N THR A 28 -16.30 -2.62 -14.35
CA THR A 28 -16.81 -3.66 -13.44
C THR A 28 -15.77 -4.70 -13.08
N ALA A 29 -15.87 -5.23 -11.86
CA ALA A 29 -15.18 -6.45 -11.43
C ALA A 29 -16.20 -7.39 -10.78
N GLY A 30 -16.75 -8.32 -11.56
CA GLY A 30 -17.91 -9.10 -11.16
C GLY A 30 -19.14 -8.21 -11.00
N THR A 31 -19.66 -8.11 -9.79
CA THR A 31 -20.80 -7.24 -9.45
C THR A 31 -20.38 -5.86 -8.94
N ASP A 32 -19.09 -5.66 -8.68
CA ASP A 32 -18.57 -4.37 -8.21
C ASP A 32 -18.47 -3.41 -9.38
N GLU A 33 -18.86 -2.15 -9.17
CA GLU A 33 -18.87 -1.09 -10.18
C GLU A 33 -17.91 0.04 -9.80
N TYR A 34 -17.24 0.60 -10.79
CA TYR A 34 -16.22 1.64 -10.64
C TYR A 34 -16.50 2.78 -11.60
N GLN A 35 -16.29 4.02 -11.14
CA GLN A 35 -16.42 5.22 -11.96
C GLN A 35 -15.18 6.08 -11.81
N PHE A 36 -14.78 6.70 -12.93
CA PHE A 36 -13.64 7.60 -13.02
C PHE A 36 -14.11 8.95 -13.56
N ASP A 37 -13.46 10.03 -13.15
CA ASP A 37 -13.69 11.34 -13.75
C ASP A 37 -13.00 11.50 -15.12
N VAL A 38 -13.11 12.70 -15.69
CA VAL A 38 -12.51 13.03 -17.00
C VAL A 38 -10.98 13.07 -16.97
N ASP A 39 -10.38 13.31 -15.80
CA ASP A 39 -8.93 13.32 -15.62
C ASP A 39 -8.38 11.91 -15.33
N GLY A 40 -9.27 10.95 -15.07
CA GLY A 40 -8.95 9.54 -14.88
C GLY A 40 -8.70 9.16 -13.42
N PHE A 41 -9.23 9.90 -12.45
CA PHE A 41 -9.22 9.53 -11.04
C PHE A 41 -10.46 8.73 -10.68
N LEU A 42 -10.30 7.68 -9.87
CA LEU A 42 -11.41 6.92 -9.30
C LEU A 42 -12.29 7.86 -8.46
N THR A 43 -13.58 7.92 -8.76
CA THR A 43 -14.56 8.75 -8.02
C THR A 43 -15.57 7.92 -7.26
N GLN A 44 -15.89 6.71 -7.72
CA GLN A 44 -16.85 5.83 -7.06
C GLN A 44 -16.43 4.37 -7.15
N ARG A 45 -16.64 3.66 -6.04
CA ARG A 45 -16.57 2.19 -5.95
C ARG A 45 -17.84 1.69 -5.26
N THR A 46 -18.66 0.95 -5.98
CA THR A 46 -19.86 0.31 -5.43
C THR A 46 -19.59 -1.18 -5.30
N THR A 47 -19.65 -1.70 -4.08
CA THR A 47 -19.53 -3.15 -3.81
C THR A 47 -20.77 -3.65 -3.08
N ALA A 48 -20.79 -4.93 -2.72
CA ALA A 48 -21.81 -5.48 -1.82
C ALA A 48 -21.90 -4.75 -0.46
N SER A 49 -20.82 -4.08 -0.03
CA SER A 49 -20.80 -3.27 1.20
C SER A 49 -21.44 -1.89 1.03
N GLY A 50 -21.72 -1.48 -0.20
CA GLY A 50 -22.29 -0.18 -0.54
C GLY A 50 -21.34 0.72 -1.34
N LEU A 51 -21.74 1.98 -1.49
CA LEU A 51 -21.02 2.99 -2.26
C LEU A 51 -19.92 3.64 -1.39
N THR A 52 -18.70 3.66 -1.92
CA THR A 52 -17.63 4.56 -1.48
C THR A 52 -17.40 5.60 -2.55
N THR A 53 -17.32 6.89 -2.18
CA THR A 53 -16.93 7.95 -3.11
C THR A 53 -15.57 8.52 -2.72
N PHE A 54 -14.80 8.92 -3.72
CA PHE A 54 -13.45 9.44 -3.55
C PHE A 54 -13.32 10.82 -4.20
N ASP A 55 -12.60 11.71 -3.55
CA ASP A 55 -12.21 13.02 -4.07
C ASP A 55 -10.68 13.08 -4.15
N TYR A 56 -10.15 13.29 -5.35
CA TYR A 56 -8.72 13.38 -5.62
C TYR A 56 -8.36 14.81 -6.02
N SER A 57 -7.16 15.25 -5.62
CA SER A 57 -6.58 16.47 -6.17
C SER A 57 -6.23 16.28 -7.65
N SER A 58 -6.05 17.38 -8.38
CA SER A 58 -5.55 17.35 -9.77
C SER A 58 -4.15 16.74 -9.92
N ARG A 59 -3.44 16.46 -8.82
CA ARG A 59 -2.14 15.77 -8.79
C ARG A 59 -2.25 14.29 -8.38
N GLY A 60 -3.45 13.76 -8.18
CA GLY A 60 -3.66 12.37 -7.78
C GLY A 60 -3.51 12.08 -6.28
N GLU A 61 -3.48 13.12 -5.44
CA GLU A 61 -3.52 12.95 -3.98
C GLU A 61 -4.98 12.69 -3.56
N LEU A 62 -5.28 11.56 -2.92
CA LEU A 62 -6.61 11.31 -2.34
C LEU A 62 -6.88 12.31 -1.22
N LEU A 63 -7.86 13.20 -1.38
CA LEU A 63 -8.22 14.21 -0.39
C LEU A 63 -9.27 13.69 0.59
N GLU A 64 -10.27 12.97 0.09
CA GLU A 64 -11.40 12.48 0.89
C GLU A 64 -11.94 11.15 0.33
N ALA A 65 -12.37 10.27 1.22
CA ALA A 65 -13.18 9.10 0.92
C ALA A 65 -14.40 9.05 1.86
N ASN A 66 -15.61 9.01 1.28
CA ASN A 66 -16.85 8.82 2.02
C ASN A 66 -17.23 7.34 1.96
N LEU A 67 -17.18 6.66 3.11
CA LEU A 67 -17.42 5.22 3.23
C LEU A 67 -18.92 4.89 3.28
N PRO A 68 -19.33 3.63 3.01
CA PRO A 68 -20.73 3.23 2.99
C PRO A 68 -21.47 3.42 4.33
N ASP A 69 -20.75 3.41 5.45
CA ASP A 69 -21.27 3.62 6.80
C ASP A 69 -21.34 5.10 7.20
N ALA A 70 -21.13 6.01 6.24
CA ALA A 70 -21.03 7.46 6.40
C ALA A 70 -19.79 7.96 7.16
N THR A 71 -18.82 7.09 7.44
CA THR A 71 -17.50 7.53 7.92
C THR A 71 -16.78 8.30 6.82
N VAL A 72 -16.24 9.47 7.15
CA VAL A 72 -15.42 10.27 6.24
C VAL A 72 -13.96 10.12 6.62
N ILE A 73 -13.16 9.67 5.66
CA ILE A 73 -11.70 9.62 5.77
C ILE A 73 -11.13 10.75 4.93
N SER A 74 -10.31 11.63 5.51
CA SER A 74 -9.66 12.70 4.75
C SER A 74 -8.18 12.80 5.07
N TYR A 75 -7.42 13.34 4.13
CA TYR A 75 -5.97 13.35 4.19
C TYR A 75 -5.41 14.73 3.88
N ASP A 76 -4.52 15.21 4.76
CA ASP A 76 -3.75 16.41 4.51
C ASP A 76 -2.44 16.00 3.81
N HIS A 77 -2.05 16.75 2.78
CA HIS A 77 -0.82 16.53 2.00
C HIS A 77 0.09 17.75 2.04
N ASP A 78 1.41 17.52 2.01
CA ASP A 78 2.39 18.58 1.83
C ASP A 78 2.47 19.04 0.35
N PRO A 79 3.15 20.16 0.04
CA PRO A 79 3.27 20.65 -1.33
C PRO A 79 3.98 19.70 -2.33
N MET A 80 4.66 18.66 -1.83
CA MET A 80 5.33 17.63 -2.64
C MET A 80 4.46 16.37 -2.79
N GLY A 81 3.23 16.37 -2.27
CA GLY A 81 2.28 15.26 -2.34
C GLY A 81 2.47 14.17 -1.29
N GLY A 82 3.33 14.41 -0.29
CA GLY A 82 3.49 13.53 0.87
C GLY A 82 2.28 13.64 1.80
N ARG A 83 1.65 12.51 2.15
CA ARG A 83 0.55 12.47 3.13
C ARG A 83 1.08 12.86 4.52
N ILE A 84 0.62 13.95 5.10
CA ILE A 84 1.09 14.47 6.40
C ILE A 84 0.10 14.27 7.55
N ALA A 85 -1.19 14.07 7.25
CA ALA A 85 -2.16 13.68 8.27
C ALA A 85 -3.30 12.84 7.68
N LYS A 86 -3.92 12.05 8.54
CA LYS A 86 -5.18 11.35 8.29
C LYS A 86 -6.21 11.77 9.33
N ARG A 87 -7.44 11.96 8.87
CA ARG A 87 -8.61 12.30 9.68
C ARG A 87 -9.68 11.24 9.53
N ILE A 88 -10.43 11.01 10.61
CA ILE A 88 -11.66 10.24 10.63
C ILE A 88 -12.74 11.16 11.17
N ASN A 89 -13.77 11.46 10.37
CA ASN A 89 -14.84 12.39 10.71
C ASN A 89 -14.29 13.72 11.23
N ASP A 90 -13.41 14.35 10.43
CA ASP A 90 -12.67 15.59 10.70
C ASP A 90 -11.67 15.58 11.86
N VAL A 91 -11.59 14.50 12.64
CA VAL A 91 -10.65 14.36 13.75
C VAL A 91 -9.33 13.78 13.26
N ILE A 92 -8.22 14.50 13.46
CA ILE A 92 -6.87 13.98 13.14
C ILE A 92 -6.57 12.78 14.03
N VAL A 93 -6.34 11.62 13.42
CA VAL A 93 -6.00 10.37 14.09
C VAL A 93 -4.52 10.01 13.94
N GLU A 94 -3.91 10.40 12.82
CA GLU A 94 -2.50 10.14 12.53
C GLU A 94 -1.86 11.36 11.87
N LYS A 95 -0.63 11.69 12.26
CA LYS A 95 0.26 12.63 11.58
C LYS A 95 1.54 11.92 11.19
N TYR A 96 2.06 12.20 10.01
CA TYR A 96 3.19 11.49 9.43
C TYR A 96 4.40 12.42 9.29
N LEU A 97 5.57 11.94 9.72
CA LEU A 97 6.85 12.62 9.52
C LEU A 97 7.70 11.85 8.52
N TRP A 98 8.11 12.52 7.45
CA TRP A 98 8.83 11.90 6.34
C TRP A 98 10.29 12.37 6.24
N ALA A 99 11.14 11.51 5.69
CA ALA A 99 12.41 11.86 5.07
C ALA A 99 12.32 11.60 3.56
N GLY A 100 12.35 12.66 2.75
CA GLY A 100 12.12 12.54 1.31
C GLY A 100 10.68 12.07 1.00
N SER A 101 10.50 11.39 -0.13
CA SER A 101 9.20 10.99 -0.67
C SER A 101 8.64 9.68 -0.09
N ILE A 102 9.51 8.74 0.32
CA ILE A 102 9.10 7.36 0.61
C ILE A 102 9.56 6.80 1.97
N GLN A 103 10.33 7.54 2.77
CA GLN A 103 10.73 7.08 4.11
C GLN A 103 9.90 7.72 5.21
N LEU A 104 8.94 6.97 5.76
CA LEU A 104 8.15 7.38 6.91
C LEU A 104 8.98 7.20 8.19
N LEU A 105 9.40 8.30 8.81
CA LEU A 105 10.22 8.30 10.02
C LEU A 105 9.41 8.07 11.30
N ALA A 106 8.20 8.62 11.37
CA ALA A 106 7.37 8.51 12.55
C ALA A 106 5.88 8.77 12.27
N VAL A 107 5.03 8.19 13.12
CA VAL A 107 3.60 8.48 13.21
C VAL A 107 3.31 9.06 14.58
N PHE A 108 2.52 10.12 14.62
CA PHE A 108 2.02 10.78 15.82
C PHE A 108 0.50 10.73 15.86
N ASP A 109 -0.10 10.85 17.03
CA ASP A 109 -1.54 11.07 17.15
C ASP A 109 -1.93 12.53 16.88
N GLY A 110 -3.24 12.84 16.93
CA GLY A 110 -3.75 14.20 16.77
C GLY A 110 -3.20 15.21 17.80
N SER A 111 -2.72 14.74 18.95
CA SER A 111 -2.19 15.54 20.07
C SER A 111 -0.66 15.62 20.07
N ASP A 112 0.00 15.22 18.99
CA ASP A 112 1.46 15.22 18.81
C ASP A 112 2.22 14.24 19.73
N ASN A 113 1.54 13.23 20.29
CA ASN A 113 2.22 12.13 20.96
C ASN A 113 2.81 11.17 19.92
N LEU A 114 4.07 10.78 20.11
CA LEU A 114 4.73 9.79 19.25
C LEU A 114 4.07 8.42 19.42
N LEU A 115 3.48 7.90 18.35
CA LEU A 115 2.92 6.54 18.30
C LEU A 115 3.99 5.53 17.88
N MET A 116 4.65 5.80 16.76
CA MET A 116 5.64 4.90 16.16
C MET A 116 6.82 5.70 15.64
N ARG A 117 8.03 5.17 15.82
CA ARG A 117 9.25 5.66 15.17
C ARG A 117 9.91 4.53 14.41
N PHE A 118 10.36 4.78 13.19
CA PHE A 118 10.95 3.78 12.31
C PHE A 118 12.44 4.04 12.10
N ASN A 119 13.23 2.97 12.06
CA ASN A 119 14.66 3.04 11.78
C ASN A 119 14.96 2.25 10.51
N TYR A 120 15.77 2.83 9.63
CA TYR A 120 16.08 2.30 8.32
C TYR A 120 17.54 1.84 8.27
N ALA A 121 17.79 0.71 7.62
CA ALA A 121 19.13 0.28 7.20
C ALA A 121 19.32 0.36 5.68
N ASP A 122 18.24 0.62 4.94
CA ASP A 122 18.22 0.81 3.50
C ASP A 122 17.32 1.99 3.10
N ALA A 123 17.13 2.19 1.80
CA ALA A 123 16.43 3.36 1.26
C ALA A 123 14.90 3.31 1.40
N ARG A 124 14.27 2.16 1.67
CA ARG A 124 12.82 2.01 1.49
C ARG A 124 12.08 1.35 2.63
N MET A 125 12.66 0.32 3.26
CA MET A 125 11.97 -0.48 4.27
C MET A 125 12.62 -0.30 5.64
N PRO A 126 11.87 0.08 6.69
CA PRO A 126 12.46 0.19 8.00
C PRO A 126 12.78 -1.19 8.57
N VAL A 127 13.96 -1.36 9.13
CA VAL A 127 14.37 -2.64 9.74
C VAL A 127 13.83 -2.82 11.15
N SER A 128 13.48 -1.72 11.83
CA SER A 128 12.90 -1.76 13.15
C SER A 128 11.97 -0.58 13.41
N MET A 129 11.14 -0.72 14.43
CA MET A 129 10.32 0.36 14.95
C MET A 129 10.33 0.40 16.48
N THR A 130 10.13 1.58 17.04
CA THR A 130 9.78 1.77 18.44
C THR A 130 8.29 2.06 18.54
N TYR A 131 7.57 1.25 19.31
CA TYR A 131 6.13 1.39 19.60
C TYR A 131 5.91 1.14 21.10
N ASN A 132 5.19 2.03 21.79
CA ASN A 132 4.98 1.95 23.24
C ASN A 132 6.27 1.69 24.05
N SER A 133 7.35 2.40 23.70
CA SER A 133 8.69 2.25 24.29
C SER A 133 9.35 0.87 24.12
N SER A 134 8.77 -0.03 23.32
CA SER A 134 9.37 -1.32 22.96
C SER A 134 9.90 -1.27 21.53
N THR A 135 10.98 -2.01 21.29
CA THR A 135 11.57 -2.15 19.95
C THR A 135 11.06 -3.43 19.31
N TYR A 136 10.68 -3.33 18.03
CA TYR A 136 10.26 -4.45 17.19
C TYR A 136 11.08 -4.48 15.92
N TYR A 137 11.36 -5.66 15.40
CA TYR A 137 12.04 -5.85 14.12
C TYR A 137 11.04 -6.25 13.04
N LEU A 138 11.23 -5.68 11.85
CA LEU A 138 10.31 -5.83 10.73
C LEU A 138 10.99 -6.65 9.62
N SER A 139 10.30 -7.68 9.14
CA SER A 139 10.82 -8.57 8.11
C SER A 139 9.91 -8.61 6.90
N TYR A 140 10.52 -8.57 5.72
CA TYR A 140 9.83 -8.34 4.45
C TYR A 140 10.09 -9.47 3.46
N ASP A 141 9.22 -9.59 2.45
CA ASP A 141 9.49 -10.41 1.27
C ASP A 141 10.30 -9.64 0.22
N GLN A 142 10.56 -10.28 -0.94
CA GLN A 142 11.43 -9.76 -1.96
C GLN A 142 10.94 -8.46 -2.63
N VAL A 143 9.63 -8.19 -2.61
CA VAL A 143 9.06 -6.93 -3.12
C VAL A 143 8.88 -5.89 -2.02
N GLY A 144 9.17 -6.23 -0.77
CA GLY A 144 9.10 -5.33 0.39
C GLY A 144 7.80 -5.44 1.19
N SER A 145 6.98 -6.47 1.00
CA SER A 145 5.74 -6.63 1.77
C SER A 145 6.06 -7.06 3.20
N LEU A 146 5.49 -6.40 4.22
CA LEU A 146 5.71 -6.76 5.62
C LEU A 146 5.13 -8.14 5.92
N ARG A 147 5.96 -9.12 6.26
CA ARG A 147 5.54 -10.50 6.55
C ARG A 147 5.54 -10.83 8.03
N LEU A 148 6.53 -10.36 8.77
CA LEU A 148 6.70 -10.69 10.19
C LEU A 148 7.12 -9.47 11.00
N VAL A 149 6.69 -9.46 12.25
CA VAL A 149 7.16 -8.54 13.28
C VAL A 149 7.61 -9.38 14.46
N SER A 150 8.83 -9.15 14.94
CA SER A 150 9.36 -9.81 16.14
C SER A 150 9.70 -8.82 17.24
N ASP A 151 9.62 -9.28 18.48
CA ASP A 151 10.12 -8.54 19.64
C ASP A 151 11.66 -8.69 19.79
N THR A 152 12.23 -8.02 20.80
CA THR A 152 13.68 -8.11 21.08
C THR A 152 14.17 -9.47 21.55
N SER A 153 13.26 -10.37 21.95
CA SER A 153 13.56 -11.75 22.33
C SER A 153 13.49 -12.71 21.14
N GLY A 154 13.08 -12.22 19.96
CA GLY A 154 12.90 -13.01 18.75
C GLY A 154 11.53 -13.69 18.64
N ASN A 155 10.58 -13.40 19.52
CA ASN A 155 9.23 -13.95 19.40
C ASN A 155 8.48 -13.24 18.27
N ILE A 156 7.76 -13.99 17.43
CA ILE A 156 6.88 -13.42 16.41
C ILE A 156 5.61 -12.91 17.08
N VAL A 157 5.37 -11.59 16.99
CA VAL A 157 4.20 -10.91 17.57
C VAL A 157 3.14 -10.54 16.53
N LYS A 158 3.51 -10.56 15.25
CA LYS A 158 2.59 -10.37 14.11
C LYS A 158 3.12 -11.14 12.89
N GLN A 159 2.22 -11.81 12.20
CA GLN A 159 2.45 -12.44 10.91
C GLN A 159 1.35 -12.04 9.94
N ILE A 160 1.76 -11.62 8.74
CA ILE A 160 0.84 -11.22 7.67
C ILE A 160 1.12 -12.07 6.43
N SER A 161 0.07 -12.64 5.86
CA SER A 161 0.11 -13.26 4.53
C SER A 161 -0.73 -12.46 3.55
N TYR A 162 -0.23 -12.35 2.32
CA TYR A 162 -0.91 -11.69 1.21
C TYR A 162 -1.09 -12.66 0.05
N ASP A 163 -2.07 -12.39 -0.81
CA ASP A 163 -2.04 -12.90 -2.18
C ASP A 163 -1.00 -12.16 -3.04
N SER A 164 -0.91 -12.51 -4.32
CA SER A 164 0.07 -11.92 -5.23
C SER A 164 -0.14 -10.43 -5.49
N PHE A 165 -1.36 -9.91 -5.34
CA PHE A 165 -1.69 -8.50 -5.60
C PHE A 165 -1.80 -7.69 -4.30
N GLY A 166 -1.39 -8.25 -3.15
CA GLY A 166 -1.28 -7.51 -1.90
C GLY A 166 -2.54 -7.50 -1.04
N ASN A 167 -3.57 -8.30 -1.34
CA ASN A 167 -4.69 -8.46 -0.42
C ASN A 167 -4.23 -9.27 0.79
N ILE A 168 -4.51 -8.80 2.00
CA ILE A 168 -4.23 -9.54 3.23
C ILE A 168 -5.14 -10.79 3.28
N ILE A 169 -4.53 -11.96 3.36
CA ILE A 169 -5.22 -13.25 3.53
C ILE A 169 -5.35 -13.61 5.00
N ASN A 170 -4.32 -13.30 5.79
CA ASN A 170 -4.33 -13.47 7.24
C ASN A 170 -3.44 -12.43 7.91
N ASP A 171 -3.92 -11.86 9.00
CA ASP A 171 -3.15 -11.02 9.93
C ASP A 171 -3.34 -11.57 11.35
N SER A 172 -2.27 -12.06 11.95
CA SER A 172 -2.34 -12.70 13.27
C SER A 172 -2.56 -11.71 14.43
N SER A 173 -2.41 -10.41 14.20
CA SER A 173 -2.61 -9.38 15.22
C SER A 173 -3.12 -8.07 14.60
N PRO A 174 -4.38 -8.02 14.13
CA PRO A 174 -4.91 -6.87 13.38
C PRO A 174 -4.91 -5.55 14.16
N SER A 175 -5.10 -5.62 15.49
CA SER A 175 -5.07 -4.44 16.37
C SER A 175 -3.66 -3.87 16.55
N PHE A 176 -2.62 -4.65 16.28
CA PHE A 176 -1.26 -4.13 16.18
C PHE A 176 -1.04 -3.57 14.76
N ALA A 177 -1.60 -2.38 14.55
CA ALA A 177 -1.70 -1.73 13.24
C ALA A 177 -0.42 -0.98 12.88
N ILE A 178 0.48 -1.65 12.17
CA ILE A 178 1.65 -1.03 11.54
C ILE A 178 1.20 -0.48 10.17
N PRO A 179 1.66 0.72 9.76
CA PRO A 179 1.20 1.34 8.53
C PRO A 179 1.75 0.64 7.26
N PHE A 180 2.95 0.06 7.31
CA PHE A 180 3.54 -0.65 6.17
C PHE A 180 2.86 -1.99 5.89
N SER A 181 2.56 -2.24 4.63
CA SER A 181 1.87 -3.45 4.15
C SER A 181 2.53 -4.00 2.88
N PHE A 182 1.74 -4.37 1.88
CA PHE A 182 2.19 -4.85 0.58
C PHE A 182 3.22 -3.91 -0.07
N ALA A 183 4.33 -4.49 -0.54
CA ALA A 183 5.39 -3.81 -1.27
C ALA A 183 5.95 -2.52 -0.61
N GLY A 184 5.76 -2.36 0.70
CA GLY A 184 6.21 -1.20 1.47
C GLY A 184 5.28 0.02 1.42
N GLY A 185 4.14 -0.07 0.73
CA GLY A 185 3.15 0.99 0.75
C GLY A 185 2.43 1.12 2.10
N LEU A 186 1.83 2.29 2.33
CA LEU A 186 1.05 2.57 3.53
C LEU A 186 -0.39 2.09 3.35
N HIS A 187 -0.79 1.03 4.05
CA HIS A 187 -2.16 0.51 3.98
C HIS A 187 -3.08 1.28 4.91
N ASP A 188 -4.13 1.84 4.32
CA ASP A 188 -5.24 2.41 5.06
C ASP A 188 -6.35 1.36 5.20
N ARG A 189 -6.61 0.94 6.45
CA ARG A 189 -7.61 -0.08 6.79
C ARG A 189 -9.06 0.42 6.70
N ASP A 190 -9.28 1.73 6.60
CA ASP A 190 -10.62 2.29 6.45
C ASP A 190 -11.04 2.30 4.98
N THR A 191 -10.12 2.63 4.06
CA THR A 191 -10.39 2.66 2.60
C THR A 191 -9.98 1.37 1.88
N GLU A 192 -9.16 0.54 2.53
CA GLU A 192 -8.48 -0.64 1.98
C GLU A 192 -7.51 -0.32 0.83
N LEU A 193 -7.16 0.94 0.65
CA LEU A 193 -6.16 1.39 -0.32
C LEU A 193 -4.76 1.35 0.27
N VAL A 194 -3.77 1.17 -0.60
CA VAL A 194 -2.35 1.22 -0.24
C VAL A 194 -1.71 2.41 -0.94
N ARG A 195 -1.18 3.36 -0.18
CA ARG A 195 -0.51 4.56 -0.70
C ARG A 195 0.94 4.25 -1.05
N PHE A 196 1.33 4.55 -2.29
CA PHE A 196 2.71 4.52 -2.77
C PHE A 196 3.07 5.89 -3.33
N GLY A 197 3.98 6.63 -2.69
CA GLY A 197 4.58 7.87 -3.19
C GLY A 197 3.61 8.86 -3.85
N ALA A 198 3.32 8.72 -5.15
CA ALA A 198 2.40 9.54 -5.96
C ALA A 198 0.97 8.98 -6.15
N ARG A 199 0.73 7.67 -6.00
CA ARG A 199 -0.58 7.04 -6.26
C ARG A 199 -1.15 6.24 -5.10
N ASP A 200 -2.46 6.02 -5.12
CA ASP A 200 -3.15 5.01 -4.33
C ASP A 200 -3.39 3.75 -5.16
N TYR A 201 -3.12 2.60 -4.57
CA TYR A 201 -3.29 1.28 -5.17
C TYR A 201 -4.47 0.58 -4.50
N ASP A 202 -5.32 -0.07 -5.30
CA ASP A 202 -6.38 -0.95 -4.82
C ASP A 202 -5.96 -2.43 -5.00
N PRO A 203 -5.53 -3.12 -3.93
CA PRO A 203 -5.17 -4.54 -3.99
C PRO A 203 -6.32 -5.43 -4.45
N THR A 204 -7.57 -5.02 -4.20
CA THR A 204 -8.74 -5.87 -4.46
C THR A 204 -8.95 -6.12 -5.93
N ILE A 205 -8.54 -5.18 -6.78
CA ILE A 205 -8.59 -5.23 -8.26
C ILE A 205 -7.21 -5.27 -8.91
N GLY A 206 -6.15 -5.03 -8.14
CA GLY A 206 -4.76 -5.08 -8.60
C GLY A 206 -4.38 -3.92 -9.51
N LYS A 207 -4.91 -2.72 -9.25
CA LYS A 207 -4.75 -1.54 -10.12
C LYS A 207 -4.54 -0.26 -9.32
N TRP A 208 -3.91 0.72 -9.96
CA TRP A 208 -3.87 2.09 -9.48
C TRP A 208 -5.25 2.75 -9.58
N THR A 209 -5.54 3.69 -8.68
CA THR A 209 -6.78 4.47 -8.68
C THR A 209 -6.70 5.73 -9.56
N ALA A 210 -5.53 6.00 -10.14
CA ALA A 210 -5.22 7.16 -10.97
C ALA A 210 -4.26 6.77 -12.11
N LYS A 211 -4.25 7.57 -13.19
CA LYS A 211 -3.24 7.44 -14.26
C LYS A 211 -1.84 7.65 -13.69
N ASP A 212 -0.85 7.00 -14.30
CA ASP A 212 0.55 7.24 -14.01
C ASP A 212 0.91 8.72 -14.26
N PRO A 213 1.41 9.47 -13.26
CA PRO A 213 1.69 10.89 -13.42
C PRO A 213 2.85 11.18 -14.38
N ILE A 214 3.67 10.17 -14.71
CA ILE A 214 4.74 10.28 -15.71
C ILE A 214 4.39 9.52 -17.00
N ASP A 215 3.11 9.18 -17.19
CA ASP A 215 2.58 8.46 -18.33
C ASP A 215 3.37 7.17 -18.62
N PHE A 216 3.70 6.92 -19.89
CA PHE A 216 4.41 5.73 -20.34
C PHE A 216 5.89 5.69 -19.91
N ALA A 217 6.42 6.76 -19.29
CA ALA A 217 7.76 6.73 -18.72
C ALA A 217 7.85 5.80 -17.49
N GLY A 218 6.70 5.45 -16.87
CA GLY A 218 6.62 4.49 -15.77
C GLY A 218 6.93 3.05 -16.18
N GLY A 219 6.94 2.73 -17.48
CA GLY A 219 7.34 1.43 -18.01
C GLY A 219 6.20 0.42 -18.19
N ASP A 220 4.95 0.80 -17.91
CA ASP A 220 3.74 0.06 -18.32
C ASP A 220 3.03 0.78 -19.46
N ALA A 221 2.45 0.01 -20.40
CA ALA A 221 1.59 0.56 -21.43
C ALA A 221 0.16 0.80 -20.93
N ASN A 222 -0.22 0.20 -19.80
CA ASN A 222 -1.49 0.45 -19.13
C ASN A 222 -1.23 1.41 -17.95
N LEU A 223 -1.73 2.64 -18.03
CA LEU A 223 -1.45 3.68 -17.03
C LEU A 223 -2.07 3.39 -15.65
N TYR A 224 -2.95 2.40 -15.55
CA TYR A 224 -3.56 1.90 -14.31
C TYR A 224 -2.99 0.55 -13.86
N GLY A 225 -2.13 -0.06 -14.69
CA GLY A 225 -1.58 -1.38 -14.45
C GLY A 225 -0.58 -1.35 -13.31
N TYR A 226 -0.66 -2.33 -12.42
CA TYR A 226 0.38 -2.52 -11.42
C TYR A 226 1.47 -3.43 -11.97
N VAL A 227 2.63 -2.83 -12.23
CA VAL A 227 3.91 -3.49 -12.56
C VAL A 227 3.84 -4.56 -13.65
N GLY A 228 3.13 -4.28 -14.74
CA GLY A 228 2.99 -5.22 -15.86
C GLY A 228 2.26 -6.52 -15.49
N ASN A 229 1.38 -6.48 -14.48
CA ASN A 229 0.70 -7.64 -13.91
C ASN A 229 1.66 -8.73 -13.37
N ASN A 230 2.88 -8.34 -12.95
CA ASN A 230 3.85 -9.26 -12.37
C ASN A 230 4.34 -8.81 -10.97
N PRO A 231 3.41 -8.69 -10.00
CA PRO A 231 3.67 -8.14 -8.66
C PRO A 231 4.56 -9.01 -7.76
N VAL A 232 4.92 -10.23 -8.20
CA VAL A 232 5.84 -11.11 -7.47
C VAL A 232 7.30 -10.78 -7.77
N ASN A 233 7.58 -10.22 -8.96
CA ASN A 233 8.94 -9.97 -9.45
C ASN A 233 9.27 -8.48 -9.60
N TYR A 234 8.25 -7.62 -9.60
CA TYR A 234 8.39 -6.18 -9.80
C TYR A 234 7.64 -5.42 -8.72
N VAL A 235 8.09 -4.20 -8.49
CA VAL A 235 7.50 -3.26 -7.54
C VAL A 235 7.55 -1.85 -8.10
N ASP A 236 6.61 -1.01 -7.71
CA ASP A 236 6.64 0.43 -7.97
C ASP A 236 6.65 1.17 -6.63
N PRO A 237 7.85 1.45 -6.07
CA PRO A 237 8.00 2.03 -4.74
C PRO A 237 7.41 3.44 -4.58
N GLU A 238 7.50 4.24 -5.64
CA GLU A 238 7.13 5.65 -5.65
C GLU A 238 5.74 5.86 -6.25
N GLY A 239 5.13 4.81 -6.82
CA GLY A 239 3.87 4.94 -7.54
C GLY A 239 4.05 5.73 -8.85
N GLU A 240 5.20 5.61 -9.50
CA GLU A 240 5.53 6.30 -10.75
C GLU A 240 6.25 5.39 -11.75
N SER A 241 7.01 4.37 -11.30
CA SER A 241 7.85 3.60 -12.21
C SER A 241 8.16 2.19 -11.73
N ILE A 242 8.10 1.24 -12.66
CA ILE A 242 8.37 -0.17 -12.41
C ILE A 242 9.87 -0.39 -12.12
N THR A 243 10.15 -0.98 -10.97
CA THR A 243 11.48 -1.44 -10.56
C THR A 243 11.52 -2.96 -10.46
N GLY A 244 12.54 -3.58 -11.08
CA GLY A 244 12.80 -5.02 -10.95
C GLY A 244 13.43 -5.37 -9.61
N VAL A 245 13.01 -6.49 -9.00
CA VAL A 245 13.65 -7.00 -7.78
C VAL A 245 15.00 -7.62 -8.13
N ILE A 246 16.09 -7.08 -7.57
CA ILE A 246 17.42 -7.70 -7.62
C ILE A 246 17.61 -8.57 -6.37
N ILE A 247 17.53 -9.89 -6.52
CA ILE A 247 17.91 -10.81 -5.44
C ILE A 247 19.44 -10.93 -5.40
N VAL A 248 20.09 -10.20 -4.50
CA VAL A 248 21.50 -10.45 -4.19
C VAL A 248 21.57 -11.63 -3.21
N VAL A 249 21.91 -12.82 -3.70
CA VAL A 249 22.20 -13.96 -2.83
C VAL A 249 23.56 -13.74 -2.17
N ALA A 250 23.60 -13.13 -1.00
CA ALA A 250 24.79 -13.08 -0.18
C ALA A 250 24.99 -14.44 0.51
N ALA A 251 25.85 -15.29 -0.04
CA ALA A 251 26.31 -16.49 0.65
C ALA A 251 27.26 -16.07 1.80
N ALA A 252 26.75 -16.05 3.03
CA ALA A 252 27.58 -15.84 4.21
C ALA A 252 28.39 -17.12 4.50
N TYR A 253 29.64 -17.18 4.01
CA TYR A 253 30.62 -18.15 4.50
C TYR A 253 31.13 -17.70 5.88
N GLY A 254 30.54 -18.24 6.94
CA GLY A 254 31.07 -18.10 8.29
C GLY A 254 32.30 -18.99 8.47
N ILE A 255 33.50 -18.42 8.45
CA ILE A 255 34.70 -19.09 8.95
C ILE A 255 34.75 -18.84 10.46
N ILE A 256 34.43 -19.86 11.25
CA ILE A 256 34.73 -19.88 12.69
C ILE A 256 36.23 -20.12 12.83
N GLN A 257 37.00 -19.07 13.08
CA GLN A 257 38.35 -19.20 13.64
C GLN A 257 38.19 -19.32 15.15
N GLY A 258 38.30 -20.54 15.67
CA GLY A 258 38.41 -20.78 17.09
C GLY A 258 39.78 -20.33 17.59
N ILE A 259 39.79 -19.43 18.57
CA ILE A 259 40.94 -19.17 19.44
C ILE A 259 40.45 -19.44 20.86
N GLU A 260 40.81 -20.61 21.38
CA GLU A 260 41.40 -20.84 22.71
C GLU A 260 41.88 -22.30 22.80
#